data_AF-A0AAU5ZMY2-F1
#
_entry.id   AF-A0AAU5ZMY2-F1
#
_cell.length_a   1.000
_cell.length_b   1.000
_cell.length_c   1.000
_cell.angle_alpha   90.00
_cell.angle_beta   90.00
_cell.angle_gamma   90.00
#
_symmetry.space_group_name_H-M   'P 1'
#
loop_
_entity.id
_entity.type
_entity.pdbx_description
1 polymer ?
#
loop_
_entity_poly.entity_id
_entity_poly.type
_entity_poly.pdbx_seq_one_letter_code
_entity_poly.pdbx_strand_id
1 'polypeptide(L)'
;MRPRTFELVRYRDPSGVSGTGVVAEGCEFTDGSVALRWRGDNPATAVWPDLDSVLAVHGHQGATEVRWIGSPAEPAGIDDLFDELHQVRPPAALSDPVQPSHARGWAGARHLR
;
A
#
# COMPACT_ATOMS: atom_id res chain seq x y z
N MET A 1 -15.84 -7.52 11.88
CA MET A 1 -14.49 -8.11 11.62
C MET A 1 -13.54 -7.00 11.23
N ARG A 2 -12.22 -7.25 11.29
CA ARG A 2 -11.19 -6.31 10.79
C ARG A 2 -10.52 -6.92 9.55
N PRO A 3 -9.96 -6.10 8.64
CA PRO A 3 -9.14 -6.61 7.55
C PRO A 3 -7.97 -7.45 8.08
N ARG A 4 -7.58 -8.47 7.31
CA ARG A 4 -6.51 -9.41 7.66
C ARG A 4 -5.32 -9.17 6.75
N THR A 5 -4.13 -9.06 7.32
CA THR A 5 -2.90 -8.83 6.55
C THR A 5 -2.16 -10.14 6.31
N PHE A 6 -1.42 -10.20 5.19
CA PHE A 6 -0.62 -11.36 4.82
C PHE A 6 0.61 -10.97 4.01
N GLU A 7 1.56 -11.90 3.91
CA GLU A 7 2.64 -11.89 2.94
C GLU A 7 2.36 -12.91 1.84
N LEU A 8 2.64 -12.56 0.59
CA LEU A 8 2.66 -13.50 -0.51
C LEU A 8 4.10 -14.02 -0.68
N VAL A 9 4.31 -15.31 -0.42
CA VAL A 9 5.62 -15.94 -0.34
C VAL A 9 5.83 -16.86 -1.53
N ARG A 10 6.89 -16.65 -2.29
CA ARG A 10 7.27 -17.46 -3.45
C ARG A 10 8.47 -18.34 -3.15
N TYR A 11 8.30 -19.65 -3.27
CA TYR A 11 9.36 -20.63 -3.05
C TYR A 11 10.12 -20.98 -4.33
N ARG A 12 9.45 -20.88 -5.48
CA ARG A 12 10.06 -21.13 -6.79
C ARG A 12 9.65 -20.03 -7.76
N ASP A 13 10.61 -19.54 -8.55
CA ASP A 13 10.34 -18.60 -9.64
C ASP A 13 10.68 -19.25 -10.99
N PRO A 14 9.72 -19.97 -11.61
CA PRO A 14 9.93 -20.54 -12.94
C PRO A 14 10.14 -19.49 -14.04
N SER A 15 9.70 -18.26 -13.82
CA SER A 15 9.78 -17.18 -14.80
C SER A 15 11.14 -16.47 -14.81
N GLY A 16 11.85 -16.49 -13.67
CA GLY A 16 13.07 -15.72 -13.44
C GLY A 16 12.87 -14.21 -13.32
N VAL A 17 11.62 -13.73 -13.27
CA VAL A 17 11.28 -12.30 -13.26
C VAL A 17 11.19 -11.73 -11.84
N SER A 18 10.66 -12.51 -10.90
CA SER A 18 10.19 -11.98 -9.61
C SER A 18 11.04 -12.41 -8.41
N GLY A 19 11.90 -13.42 -8.59
CA GLY A 19 12.65 -14.04 -7.52
C GLY A 19 11.78 -14.83 -6.53
N THR A 20 12.44 -15.26 -5.46
CA THR A 20 11.86 -16.04 -4.36
C THR A 20 11.86 -15.24 -3.05
N GLY A 21 11.05 -15.65 -2.08
CA GLY A 21 10.87 -14.97 -0.79
C GLY A 21 9.54 -14.24 -0.73
N VAL A 22 9.45 -13.18 0.08
CA VAL A 22 8.24 -12.36 0.17
C VAL A 22 8.18 -11.43 -1.04
N VAL A 23 7.27 -11.72 -1.96
CA VAL A 23 7.13 -11.00 -3.24
C VAL A 23 6.05 -9.92 -3.20
N ALA A 24 5.12 -10.00 -2.25
CA ALA A 24 4.14 -8.97 -2.00
C ALA A 24 3.65 -8.96 -0.54
N GLU A 25 3.14 -7.82 -0.12
CA GLU A 25 2.29 -7.66 1.06
C GLU A 25 0.82 -7.63 0.62
N GLY A 26 -0.08 -8.10 1.47
CA GLY A 26 -1.50 -8.15 1.18
C GLY A 26 -2.39 -7.80 2.36
N CYS A 27 -3.60 -7.35 2.03
CA CYS A 27 -4.69 -7.10 2.96
C CYS A 27 -5.99 -7.63 2.36
N GLU A 28 -6.64 -8.57 3.03
CA GLU A 28 -7.99 -9.04 2.73
C GLU A 28 -8.98 -8.24 3.58
N PHE A 29 -9.85 -7.49 2.90
CA PHE A 29 -10.90 -6.70 3.54
C PHE A 29 -12.07 -7.59 3.95
N THR A 30 -12.93 -7.04 4.82
CA THR A 30 -14.05 -7.80 5.38
C THR A 30 -15.14 -8.15 4.37
N ASP A 31 -15.12 -7.53 3.19
CA ASP A 31 -15.98 -7.86 2.05
C ASP A 31 -15.37 -8.91 1.11
N GLY A 32 -14.17 -9.42 1.43
CA GLY A 32 -13.43 -10.40 0.65
C GLY A 32 -12.47 -9.79 -0.36
N SER A 33 -12.57 -8.49 -0.67
CA SER A 33 -11.65 -7.85 -1.61
C SER A 33 -10.21 -7.83 -1.08
N VAL A 34 -9.23 -7.85 -1.99
CA VAL A 34 -7.82 -7.94 -1.63
C VAL A 34 -7.02 -6.81 -2.24
N ALA A 35 -6.25 -6.09 -1.43
CA ALA A 35 -5.18 -5.21 -1.90
C ALA A 35 -3.83 -5.92 -1.80
N LEU A 36 -3.03 -5.87 -2.86
CA LEU A 36 -1.66 -6.36 -2.91
C LEU A 36 -0.69 -5.23 -3.20
N ARG A 37 0.43 -5.23 -2.48
CA ARG A 37 1.60 -4.39 -2.74
C ARG A 37 2.78 -5.26 -3.13
N TRP A 38 3.12 -5.26 -4.42
CA TRP A 38 4.29 -5.96 -4.95
C TRP A 38 5.58 -5.30 -4.47
N ARG A 39 6.54 -6.12 -4.07
CA ARG A 39 7.91 -5.74 -3.69
C ARG A 39 8.86 -5.92 -4.90
N GLY A 40 10.10 -5.45 -4.76
CA GLY A 40 11.14 -5.54 -5.79
C GLY A 40 11.35 -4.24 -6.56
N ASP A 41 12.04 -4.32 -7.70
CA ASP A 41 12.52 -3.15 -8.45
C ASP A 41 11.42 -2.32 -9.12
N ASN A 42 10.27 -2.96 -9.39
CA ASN A 42 9.11 -2.33 -10.02
C ASN A 42 7.88 -2.48 -9.11
N PRO A 43 7.83 -1.77 -7.98
CA PRO A 43 6.76 -1.94 -7.01
C PRO A 43 5.44 -1.40 -7.55
N ALA A 44 4.39 -2.20 -7.42
CA ALA A 44 3.05 -1.87 -7.91
C ALA A 44 1.99 -2.26 -6.88
N THR A 45 0.83 -1.62 -6.96
CA THR A 45 -0.32 -1.95 -6.12
C THR A 45 -1.47 -2.41 -7.01
N ALA A 46 -2.12 -3.52 -6.64
CA ALA A 46 -3.25 -4.07 -7.36
C ALA A 46 -4.39 -4.41 -6.38
N VAL A 47 -5.62 -4.30 -6.86
CA VAL A 47 -6.83 -4.69 -6.12
C VAL A 47 -7.49 -5.84 -6.84
N TRP A 48 -7.93 -6.85 -6.09
CA TRP A 48 -8.53 -8.09 -6.56
C TRP A 48 -9.88 -8.31 -5.88
N PRO A 49 -10.81 -9.03 -6.53
CA PRO A 49 -12.12 -9.31 -5.95
C PRO A 49 -12.03 -10.26 -4.74
N ASP A 50 -11.05 -11.18 -4.74
CA ASP A 50 -10.85 -12.19 -3.71
C ASP A 50 -9.43 -12.78 -3.76
N LEU A 51 -9.08 -13.55 -2.72
CA LEU A 51 -7.78 -14.20 -2.60
C LEU A 51 -7.61 -15.37 -3.58
N ASP A 52 -8.70 -16.03 -3.96
CA ASP A 52 -8.67 -17.14 -4.92
C ASP A 52 -8.22 -16.65 -6.30
N SER A 53 -8.69 -15.48 -6.72
CA SER A 53 -8.27 -14.82 -7.96
C SER A 53 -6.79 -14.47 -7.95
N VAL A 54 -6.26 -14.01 -6.80
CA VAL A 54 -4.82 -13.79 -6.63
C VAL A 54 -4.04 -15.09 -6.81
N LEU A 55 -4.45 -16.17 -6.15
CA LEU A 55 -3.75 -17.45 -6.21
C LEU A 55 -3.90 -18.16 -7.56
N ALA A 56 -5.02 -17.98 -8.25
CA ALA A 56 -5.21 -18.49 -9.60
C ALA A 56 -4.16 -17.93 -10.58
N VAL A 57 -3.85 -16.63 -10.45
CA VAL A 57 -2.88 -15.96 -11.33
C VAL A 57 -1.44 -16.11 -10.82
N HIS A 58 -1.21 -16.01 -9.51
CA HIS A 58 0.13 -15.89 -8.93
C HIS A 58 0.60 -17.09 -8.10
N GLY A 59 -0.28 -18.07 -7.82
CA GLY A 59 0.00 -19.25 -7.01
C GLY A 59 0.96 -20.24 -7.68
N HIS A 60 0.99 -20.28 -9.02
CA HIS A 60 1.92 -21.08 -9.82
C HIS A 60 2.05 -22.54 -9.32
N GLN A 61 0.93 -23.27 -9.23
CA GLN A 61 0.89 -24.67 -8.75
C GLN A 61 1.54 -24.90 -7.37
N GLY A 62 1.34 -23.95 -6.45
CA GLY A 62 1.91 -24.01 -5.10
C GLY A 62 3.35 -23.51 -5.01
N ALA A 63 3.89 -22.90 -6.07
CA ALA A 63 5.16 -22.19 -5.97
C ALA A 63 5.04 -20.87 -5.20
N THR A 64 3.82 -20.33 -5.04
CA THR A 64 3.53 -19.15 -4.23
C THR A 64 2.37 -19.43 -3.26
N GLU A 65 2.50 -19.01 -2.01
CA GLU A 65 1.51 -19.20 -0.95
C GLU A 65 1.24 -17.92 -0.15
N VAL A 66 0.10 -17.88 0.53
CA VAL A 66 -0.29 -16.80 1.44
C VAL A 66 0.13 -17.16 2.87
N ARG A 67 0.89 -16.26 3.50
CA ARG A 67 1.26 -16.33 4.91
C ARG A 67 0.58 -15.22 5.69
N TRP A 68 -0.43 -15.57 6.49
CA TRP A 68 -1.15 -14.60 7.31
C TRP A 68 -0.25 -14.01 8.41
N ILE A 69 -0.32 -12.70 8.57
CA ILE A 69 0.34 -11.97 9.66
C ILE A 69 -0.70 -11.79 10.77
N GLY A 70 -0.31 -12.03 12.02
CA GLY A 70 -1.17 -11.75 13.18
C GLY A 70 -1.51 -10.26 13.27
N SER A 71 -2.55 -9.90 14.01
CA SER A 71 -2.83 -8.49 14.30
C SER A 71 -1.56 -7.87 14.90
N PRO A 72 -1.05 -6.74 14.37
CA PRO A 72 0.02 -6.03 15.05
C PRO A 72 -0.46 -5.75 16.47
N ALA A 73 0.44 -5.94 17.46
CA ALA A 73 0.16 -5.55 18.83
C ALA A 73 -0.31 -4.09 18.80
N GLU A 74 -1.41 -3.78 19.51
CA GLU A 74 -1.92 -2.41 19.65
C GLU A 74 -0.74 -1.47 19.88
N PRO A 75 -0.52 -0.46 19.02
CA PRO A 75 0.56 0.48 19.24
C PRO A 75 0.36 1.09 20.63
N ALA A 76 1.36 0.94 21.49
CA ALA A 76 1.35 1.61 22.79
C ALA A 76 1.19 3.12 22.55
N GLY A 77 0.07 3.69 22.98
CA GLY A 77 -0.14 5.15 23.02
C GLY A 77 -0.72 5.78 21.75
N ILE A 78 -1.87 5.31 21.25
CA ILE A 78 -2.73 6.16 20.39
C ILE A 78 -3.33 7.36 21.15
N ASP A 79 -3.30 7.33 22.48
CA ASP A 79 -3.78 8.40 23.34
C ASP A 79 -2.95 9.69 23.16
N ASP A 80 -1.68 9.60 22.75
CA ASP A 80 -0.78 10.76 22.56
C ASP A 80 -0.84 11.38 21.15
N LEU A 81 -1.56 10.76 20.20
CA LEU A 81 -1.55 11.18 18.78
C LEU A 81 -2.42 12.42 18.48
N PHE A 82 -3.34 12.77 19.39
CA PHE A 82 -4.27 13.89 19.22
C PHE A 82 -4.18 14.96 20.33
N ASP A 83 -3.30 14.78 21.32
CA ASP A 83 -3.16 15.72 22.45
C ASP A 83 -2.33 16.96 22.12
N GLU A 84 -1.54 16.95 21.04
CA GLU A 84 -1.02 18.18 20.47
C GLU A 84 -2.17 18.91 19.76
N LEU A 85 -2.76 19.90 20.46
CA LEU A 85 -3.71 20.86 19.92
C LEU A 85 -3.32 21.24 18.48
N HIS A 86 -4.00 20.64 17.50
CA HIS A 86 -4.13 21.23 16.18
C HIS A 86 -4.85 22.55 16.39
N GLN A 87 -4.11 23.63 16.62
CA GLN A 87 -4.66 24.97 16.59
C GLN A 87 -5.26 25.14 15.20
N VAL A 88 -6.58 25.01 15.12
CA VAL A 88 -7.35 25.33 13.93
C VAL A 88 -6.92 26.73 13.56
N ARG A 89 -6.18 26.88 12.44
CA ARG A 89 -5.82 28.19 11.94
C ARG A 89 -7.14 28.94 11.74
N PRO A 90 -7.38 30.06 12.44
CA PRO A 90 -8.59 30.83 12.22
C PRO A 90 -8.67 31.19 10.72
N PRO A 91 -9.87 31.29 10.13
CA PRO A 91 -10.00 31.73 8.75
C PRO A 91 -9.24 33.04 8.60
N ALA A 92 -8.36 33.11 7.61
CA ALA A 92 -7.57 34.30 7.34
C ALA A 92 -8.53 35.49 7.25
N ALA A 93 -8.31 36.53 8.06
CA ALA A 93 -9.01 37.78 7.87
C ALA A 93 -8.70 38.26 6.45
N LEU A 94 -9.68 38.91 5.79
CA LEU A 94 -9.58 39.45 4.43
C LEU A 94 -8.40 40.42 4.19
N SER A 95 -7.60 40.72 5.23
CA SER A 95 -6.44 41.59 5.22
C SER A 95 -5.08 40.87 5.23
N ASP A 96 -5.03 39.54 5.24
CA ASP A 96 -3.73 38.84 5.18
C ASP A 96 -3.08 39.00 3.78
N PRO A 97 -1.81 39.41 3.69
CA PRO A 97 -1.15 39.56 2.40
C PRO A 97 -1.00 38.19 1.72
N VAL A 98 -1.48 38.09 0.48
CA VAL A 98 -1.29 36.92 -0.39
C VAL A 98 0.21 36.66 -0.53
N GLN A 99 0.69 35.58 0.07
CA GLN A 99 2.05 35.12 -0.20
C GLN A 99 2.13 34.58 -1.63
N PRO A 100 3.11 35.00 -2.44
CA PRO A 100 3.22 34.53 -3.81
C PRO A 100 3.49 33.02 -3.82
N SER A 101 2.63 32.27 -4.50
CA SER A 101 2.84 30.85 -4.74
C SER A 101 4.08 30.67 -5.63
N HIS A 102 5.16 30.10 -5.09
CA HIS A 102 6.22 29.55 -5.92
C HIS A 102 5.66 28.32 -6.65
N ALA A 103 5.14 28.52 -7.86
CA ALA A 103 4.75 27.44 -8.75
C ALA A 103 5.99 26.65 -9.18
N ARG A 104 6.27 25.53 -8.51
CA ARG A 104 7.17 24.52 -9.07
C ARG A 104 6.40 23.75 -10.14
N GLY A 105 6.57 24.16 -11.39
CA GLY A 105 5.95 23.52 -12.54
C GLY A 105 6.37 22.06 -12.70
N TRP A 106 5.39 21.20 -12.96
CA TRP A 106 5.58 19.83 -13.41
C TRP A 106 6.13 19.86 -14.84
N ALA A 107 7.40 19.51 -15.04
CA ALA A 107 7.95 19.28 -16.37
C ALA A 107 7.49 17.91 -16.88
N GLY A 108 6.60 17.90 -17.88
CA GLY A 108 6.12 16.68 -18.53
C GLY A 108 7.25 15.96 -19.27
N ALA A 109 7.43 14.67 -18.97
CA ALA A 109 8.29 13.78 -19.73
C ALA A 109 7.68 13.55 -21.13
N ARG A 110 8.38 14.01 -22.16
CA ARG A 110 8.04 13.75 -23.56
C ARG A 110 8.55 12.36 -23.93
N HIS A 111 7.64 11.49 -24.36
CA HIS A 111 7.98 10.26 -25.06
C HIS A 111 8.69 10.58 -26.38
N LEU A 112 9.95 10.18 -26.50
CA LEU A 112 10.58 9.99 -27.80
C LEU A 112 10.30 8.56 -28.24
N ARG A 113 9.78 8.44 -29.46
CA ARG A 113 9.56 7.20 -30.20
C ARG A 113 10.89 6.64 -30.70
#